data_AF-A0AA37KBC6-F1
#
_entry.id   AF-A0AA37KBC6-F1
#
_cell.length_a   1.000
_cell.length_b   1.000
_cell.length_c   1.000
_cell.angle_alpha   90.00
_cell.angle_beta   90.00
_cell.angle_gamma   90.00
#
_symmetry.space_group_name_H-M   'P 1'
#
loop_
_entity.id
_entity.type
_entity.pdbx_description
1 polymer ?
#
loop_
_entity_poly.entity_id
_entity_poly.type
_entity_poly.pdbx_seq_one_letter_code
_entity_poly.pdbx_strand_id
1 'polypeptide(L)' 'MKRKKIGLFVLLSVILFGYAGTVDYTEAVVYNMPQVIYDGIVEEHPDFSQKQIADYYVENQEELNLFYKFAMNE' A
#
# COMPACT_ATOMS: atom_id res chain seq x y z
N MET A 1 -29.24 -14.72 23.60
CA MET A 1 -28.73 -15.04 22.24
C MET A 1 -28.66 -13.85 21.28
N LYS A 2 -29.69 -12.99 21.17
CA LYS A 2 -29.72 -11.86 20.20
C LYS A 2 -28.56 -10.85 20.35
N ARG A 3 -28.19 -10.44 21.57
CA ARG A 3 -27.08 -9.49 21.82
C ARG A 3 -25.69 -10.03 21.44
N LYS A 4 -25.44 -11.32 21.66
CA LYS A 4 -24.18 -11.98 21.25
C LYS A 4 -24.05 -12.05 19.72
N LYS A 5 -25.15 -12.25 19.00
CA LYS A 5 -25.17 -12.25 17.52
C LYS A 5 -24.91 -10.86 16.94
N ILE A 6 -25.47 -9.81 17.54
CA ILE A 6 -25.22 -8.42 17.13
C ILE A 6 -23.76 -8.03 17.34
N GLY A 7 -23.19 -8.36 18.52
CA GLY A 7 -21.77 -8.09 18.79
C GLY A 7 -20.83 -8.79 17.80
N LEU A 8 -21.11 -10.06 17.47
CA LEU A 8 -20.33 -10.80 16.48
C LEU A 8 -20.45 -10.18 15.07
N PHE A 9 -21.64 -9.73 14.69
CA PHE A 9 -21.86 -9.08 13.39
C PHE A 9 -21.10 -7.76 13.28
N VAL A 10 -21.14 -6.92 14.32
CA VAL A 10 -20.38 -5.66 14.35
C VAL A 10 -18.87 -5.93 14.23
N LEU A 11 -18.34 -6.92 14.95
CA LEU A 11 -16.92 -7.29 14.87
C LEU A 11 -16.52 -7.72 13.45
N LEU A 12 -17.32 -8.59 12.83
CA LEU A 12 -17.09 -9.04 11.45
C LEU A 12 -17.12 -7.87 10.46
N SER A 13 -18.08 -6.94 10.60
CA SER A 13 -18.15 -5.76 9.74
C SER A 13 -16.89 -4.90 9.85
N VAL A 14 -16.39 -4.63 11.06
CA VAL A 14 -15.17 -3.83 11.25
C VAL A 14 -13.96 -4.49 10.59
N ILE A 15 -13.82 -5.81 10.70
CA ILE A 15 -12.72 -6.55 10.07
C ILE A 15 -12.81 -6.46 8.55
N LEU A 16 -14.00 -6.66 7.98
CA LEU A 16 -14.21 -6.59 6.52
C LEU A 16 -13.95 -5.19 5.97
N PHE A 17 -14.48 -4.15 6.60
CA PHE A 17 -14.25 -2.77 6.18
C PHE A 17 -12.80 -2.34 6.38
N GLY A 18 -12.13 -2.81 7.43
CA GLY A 18 -10.70 -2.58 7.64
C GLY A 18 -9.86 -3.20 6.52
N TYR A 19 -10.13 -4.46 6.15
CA TYR A 19 -9.42 -5.14 5.07
C TYR A 19 -9.65 -4.46 3.71
N ALA A 20 -10.90 -4.10 3.39
CA ALA A 20 -11.22 -3.37 2.16
C ALA A 20 -10.46 -2.04 2.08
N GLY A 21 -10.42 -1.27 3.17
CA GLY A 21 -9.68 -0.01 3.21
C GLY A 21 -8.17 -0.19 3.00
N THR A 22 -7.57 -1.26 3.52
CA THR A 22 -6.14 -1.54 3.28
C THR A 22 -5.84 -1.93 1.84
N VAL A 23 -6.78 -2.61 1.17
CA VAL A 23 -6.65 -2.97 -0.26
C VAL A 23 -6.77 -1.72 -1.12
N ASP A 24 -7.81 -0.90 -0.89
CA ASP A 24 -8.04 0.35 -1.61
C ASP A 24 -6.83 1.31 -1.49
N TYR A 25 -6.24 1.42 -0.30
CA TYR A 25 -5.01 2.20 -0.09
C TYR A 25 -3.83 1.66 -0.91
N THR A 26 -3.59 0.35 -0.82
CA THR A 26 -2.45 -0.29 -1.49
C THR A 26 -2.53 -0.09 -3.00
N GLU A 27 -3.71 -0.36 -3.58
CA GLU A 27 -3.94 -0.18 -5.02
C GLU A 27 -3.78 1.28 -5.43
N ALA A 28 -4.34 2.22 -4.66
CA ALA A 28 -4.23 3.65 -4.97
C ALA A 28 -2.77 4.13 -4.97
N VAL A 29 -1.96 3.70 -4.00
CA VAL A 29 -0.55 4.10 -3.93
C VAL A 29 0.24 3.51 -5.09
N VAL A 30 0.12 2.20 -5.33
CA VAL A 30 0.87 1.52 -6.40
C VAL A 30 0.46 2.04 -7.77
N TYR A 31 -0.83 2.27 -8.02
CA TYR A 31 -1.33 2.79 -9.30
C TYR A 31 -0.81 4.20 -9.61
N ASN A 32 -0.63 5.05 -8.59
CA ASN A 32 -0.14 6.41 -8.78
C ASN A 32 1.39 6.53 -8.67
N MET A 33 2.10 5.43 -8.44
CA MET A 33 3.56 5.40 -8.35
C MET A 33 4.19 5.48 -9.74
N PRO A 34 5.25 6.30 -9.95
CA PRO A 34 6.00 6.26 -11.19
C PRO A 34 6.62 4.87 -11.42
N GLN A 35 6.50 4.33 -12.63
CA GLN A 35 6.93 2.96 -12.93
C GLN A 35 8.41 2.70 -12.61
N VAL A 36 9.30 3.67 -12.89
CA VAL A 36 10.73 3.55 -12.57
C VAL A 36 11.02 3.42 -11.07
N ILE A 37 10.17 4.03 -10.23
CA ILE A 37 10.27 3.88 -8.78
C ILE A 37 9.75 2.51 -8.35
N TYR A 38 8.62 2.07 -8.90
CA TYR A 38 8.09 0.74 -8.63
C TYR A 38 9.10 -0.35 -8.99
N ASP A 39 9.66 -0.29 -10.20
CA ASP A 39 10.63 -1.27 -10.68
C ASP A 39 11.91 -1.25 -9.82
N GLY A 40 12.38 -0.06 -9.42
CA GLY A 40 13.52 0.07 -8.52
C GLY A 40 13.28 -0.57 -7.15
N ILE A 41 12.10 -0.38 -6.56
CA ILE A 41 11.74 -1.00 -5.27
C ILE A 41 11.62 -2.52 -5.42
N VAL A 42 11.04 -3.02 -6.52
CA VAL A 42 10.92 -4.46 -6.77
C VAL A 42 12.29 -5.10 -7.03
N GLU A 43 13.22 -4.40 -7.66
CA GLU A 43 14.58 -4.87 -7.88
C GLU A 43 15.38 -4.94 -6.57
N GLU A 44 15.27 -3.93 -5.71
CA GLU A 44 15.95 -3.88 -4.41
C GLU A 44 15.32 -4.84 -3.39
N HIS A 45 14.00 -5.03 -3.48
CA HIS A 45 13.20 -5.82 -2.54
C HIS A 45 12.21 -6.74 -3.26
N PRO A 46 12.69 -7.81 -3.94
CA PRO A 46 11.84 -8.69 -4.74
C PRO A 46 10.81 -9.49 -3.93
N ASP A 47 11.04 -9.62 -2.62
CA ASP A 47 10.17 -10.35 -1.70
C ASP A 47 9.05 -9.47 -1.10
N PHE A 48 9.01 -8.18 -1.43
CA PHE A 48 7.97 -7.29 -0.89
C PHE A 48 6.60 -7.61 -1.50
N SER A 49 5.60 -7.73 -0.62
CA SER A 49 4.21 -7.69 -1.04
C SER A 49 3.84 -6.30 -1.58
N GLN A 50 2.79 -6.23 -2.40
CA GLN A 50 2.21 -4.96 -2.90
C GLN A 50 2.01 -3.92 -1.78
N LYS A 51 1.53 -4.35 -0.60
CA LYS A 51 1.34 -3.47 0.55
C LYS A 51 2.67 -2.93 1.08
N GLN A 52 3.71 -3.76 1.15
CA GLN A 52 5.03 -3.33 1.59
C GLN A 52 5.68 -2.38 0.58
N ILE A 53 5.46 -2.58 -0.73
CA ILE A 53 5.88 -1.65 -1.77
C ILE A 53 5.18 -0.30 -1.58
N ALA A 54 3.86 -0.31 -1.36
CA ALA A 54 3.10 0.92 -1.10
C ALA A 54 3.57 1.65 0.16
N ASP A 55 3.73 0.92 1.27
CA ASP A 55 4.19 1.46 2.55
C ASP A 55 5.61 2.04 2.40
N TYR A 56 6.54 1.30 1.78
CA TYR A 56 7.91 1.73 1.55
C TYR A 56 7.99 3.01 0.69
N TYR A 57 7.19 3.10 -0.37
CA TYR A 57 7.14 4.29 -1.21
C TYR A 57 6.65 5.52 -0.44
N VAL A 58 5.63 5.37 0.41
CA VAL A 58 5.10 6.48 1.21
C VAL A 58 6.09 6.89 2.30
N GLU A 59 6.76 5.94 2.95
CA GLU A 59 7.76 6.21 3.99
C GLU A 59 9.03 6.87 3.44
N ASN A 60 9.43 6.56 2.21
CA ASN A 60 10.68 7.04 1.59
C ASN A 60 10.43 8.01 0.42
N GLN A 61 9.25 8.63 0.38
CA GLN A 61 8.78 9.39 -0.78
C GLN A 61 9.72 10.55 -1.17
N GLU A 62 10.37 11.21 -0.21
CA GLU A 62 11.29 12.31 -0.49
C GLU A 62 12.55 11.85 -1.23
N GLU A 63 13.17 10.76 -0.77
CA GLU A 63 14.38 10.20 -1.38
C GLU A 63 14.08 9.62 -2.77
N LEU A 64 13.00 8.86 -2.88
CA LEU A 64 12.57 8.27 -4.15
C LEU A 64 12.18 9.35 -5.18
N ASN A 65 11.60 10.46 -4.74
CA ASN A 65 11.33 11.59 -5.63
C ASN A 65 12.60 12.29 -6.13
N LEU A 66 13.67 12.32 -5.34
CA LEU A 66 14.96 12.84 -5.80
C LEU A 66 15.56 11.90 -6.84
N PHE A 67 15.58 10.59 -6.56
CA PHE A 67 16.01 9.58 -7.54
C PHE A 67 15.21 9.67 -8.84
N TYR A 68 13.88 9.76 -8.78
CA TYR A 68 13.01 9.95 -9.96
C TYR A 68 13.43 11.16 -10.79
N LYS A 69 13.68 12.30 -10.14
CA LYS A 69 14.10 13.52 -10.82
C LYS A 69 15.46 13.35 -11.49
N PHE A 70 16.41 12.62 -10.91
CA PHE A 70 17.69 12.35 -11.57
C PHE A 70 17.50 11.42 -12.76
N ALA A 71 16.78 10.31 -12.59
CA ALA A 71 16.53 9.32 -13.64
C ALA A 71 15.76 9.88 -14.85
N MET A 72 14.95 10.92 -14.66
CA MET A 72 14.16 11.57 -15.73
C MET A 72 14.86 12.77 -16.38
N ASN A 73 16.00 13.22 -15.85
CA ASN A 73 16.77 14.36 -16.35
C ASN A 73 18.07 13.94 -17.06
N GLU A 74 18.34 12.64 -17.18
CA GLU A 74 19.33 12.04 -18.11
C GLU A 74 18.65 11.63 -19.43
#